data_AF-A0A6C1PNG8-F1
#
_entry.id   AF-A0A6C1PNG8-F1
#
_cell.length_a   1.000
_cell.length_b   1.000
_cell.length_c   1.000
_cell.angle_alpha   90.00
_cell.angle_beta   90.00
_cell.angle_gamma   90.00
#
_symmetry.space_group_name_H-M   'P 1'
#
loop_
_entity.id
_entity.type
_entity.pdbx_description
1 polymer ?
#
loop_
_entity_poly.entity_id
_entity_poly.type
_entity_poly.pdbx_seq_one_letter_code
_entity_poly.pdbx_strand_id
1 'polypeptide(L)'
;MNVRAGKAYFVVPLLYVAIMFGLLMMQFSGGERITRSVEELILQAARRTVGSDESPSVDTVRLTFNGLGFEFSDGAGVTVVNGDSAQTLAVIGFQTRDNGFDVEFAGGVRLVYATQTEPNRELQFRVVLPATVRAERVIVPFSLAAGTVSESGSPSYASLRVQSREFLLTVPPRASIDLASNRIVIESAALGESIRYMEASTASPAQVAAWFGDPARRISEAAYTASISRFTDAAYLGWSSGRLNTTALTWSRGSAGAAFTEEALVAYLAEAWVRDDYDRAFAEMRRARDLHPGRLGMLSAAYLGGVEQSVARTRALDEERAGVLTSRVTAADVTVFRDPKLLSFAANRGSEGLYASILALAAAVDVRTIDVESAAGLLLNLIVPEVRDERIARIAADRAEPIAERILASISRHGDSFFIQTAPGQLDLTTTLIAGVALDRYGEARTRELYVTAGRNLVTSALARADRYALIPAALTVRGDDLVASQTSVMPESVYPIIAASAAYPRLHSFYDRNGAGSWVLSVVPINTMRMDATEWRFVVEYPRLRTFYLVFAGVPAFDRMELFGLTWRNAPDFEIYSKGRHYDPSTRALYIKYYDDSTRRDIVLHF
;
A
#
# COMPACT_ATOMS: atom_id res chain seq x y z
N MET A 1 54.24 45.48 70.09
CA MET A 1 53.95 46.27 68.87
C MET A 1 52.93 45.51 68.04
N ASN A 2 51.66 45.88 68.13
CA ASN A 2 50.56 45.26 67.37
C ASN A 2 50.36 46.05 66.07
N VAL A 3 50.86 45.52 64.95
CA VAL A 3 50.60 46.08 63.63
C VAL A 3 49.19 45.67 63.21
N ARG A 4 48.23 46.59 63.32
CA ARG A 4 46.91 46.44 62.71
C ARG A 4 47.08 46.53 61.19
N ALA A 5 47.25 45.39 60.53
CA ALA A 5 47.11 45.30 59.07
C ALA A 5 45.67 45.72 58.72
N GLY A 6 45.53 46.89 58.10
CA GLY A 6 44.24 47.42 57.69
C GLY A 6 43.56 46.46 56.72
N LYS A 7 42.24 46.27 56.87
CA LYS A 7 41.39 45.38 56.03
C LYS A 7 41.60 45.57 54.52
N ALA A 8 42.13 46.72 54.09
CA ALA A 8 42.52 47.00 52.71
C ALA A 8 43.58 46.04 52.12
N TYR A 9 44.48 45.48 52.95
CA TYR A 9 45.54 44.58 52.47
C TYR A 9 45.04 43.21 51.97
N PHE A 10 43.85 42.78 52.39
CA PHE A 10 43.23 41.52 51.94
C PHE A 10 42.18 41.72 50.84
N VAL A 11 41.55 42.89 50.78
CA VAL A 11 40.49 43.17 49.80
C VAL A 11 41.05 43.39 48.40
N VAL A 12 42.21 44.06 48.28
CA VAL A 12 42.81 44.35 46.97
C VAL A 12 43.28 43.08 46.24
N PRO A 13 44.02 42.14 46.86
CA PRO A 13 44.40 40.89 46.19
C PRO A 13 43.19 40.03 45.80
N LEU A 14 42.15 40.00 46.63
CA LEU A 14 40.95 39.21 46.36
C LEU A 14 40.15 39.76 45.17
N LEU A 15 40.10 41.09 45.03
CA LEU A 15 39.54 41.76 43.86
C LEU A 15 40.34 41.43 42.59
N TYR A 16 41.68 41.43 42.67
CA TYR A 16 42.54 41.05 41.55
C TYR A 16 42.37 39.59 41.15
N VAL A 17 42.25 38.67 42.12
CA VAL A 17 41.94 37.25 41.84
C VAL A 17 40.57 37.12 41.18
N ALA A 18 39.54 37.84 41.65
CA ALA A 18 38.21 37.82 41.04
C ALA A 18 38.20 38.39 39.61
N ILE A 19 38.93 39.49 39.36
CA ILE A 19 39.09 40.08 38.02
C ILE A 19 39.86 39.14 37.10
N MET A 20 40.95 38.55 37.59
CA MET A 20 41.75 37.60 36.84
C MET A 20 40.94 36.34 36.52
N PHE A 21 40.17 35.81 37.47
CA PHE A 21 39.28 34.66 37.25
C PHE A 21 38.13 35.02 36.29
N GLY A 22 37.60 36.24 36.37
CA GLY A 22 36.59 36.76 35.42
C GLY A 22 37.13 36.90 33.99
N LEU A 23 38.36 37.40 33.84
CA LEU A 23 39.06 37.48 32.55
C LEU A 23 39.42 36.10 32.01
N LEU A 24 39.88 35.18 32.86
CA LEU A 24 40.19 33.81 32.47
C LEU A 24 38.91 33.08 32.01
N MET A 25 37.81 33.24 32.74
CA MET A 25 36.53 32.64 32.34
C MET A 25 36.01 33.23 31.02
N MET A 26 36.24 34.51 30.75
CA MET A 26 35.88 35.17 29.49
C MET A 26 36.80 34.73 28.33
N GLN A 27 38.09 34.49 28.60
CA GLN A 27 39.07 34.07 27.59
C GLN A 27 38.94 32.59 27.21
N PHE A 28 38.48 31.72 28.12
CA PHE A 28 38.33 30.28 27.89
C PHE A 28 36.90 29.81 27.55
N SER A 29 35.91 30.71 27.55
CA SER A 29 34.51 30.38 27.16
C SER A 29 34.19 30.71 25.69
N GLY A 30 35.11 31.31 24.95
CA GLY A 30 34.91 31.78 23.59
C GLY A 30 35.26 30.74 22.51
N GLY A 31 34.47 29.66 22.40
CA GLY A 31 34.38 28.94 21.13
C GLY A 31 33.68 29.83 20.10
N GLU A 32 34.22 29.96 18.89
CA GLU A 32 33.58 30.77 17.85
C GLU A 32 32.24 30.12 17.46
N ARG A 33 31.13 30.79 17.78
CA ARG A 33 29.78 30.37 17.40
C ARG A 33 29.43 30.95 16.05
N ILE A 34 29.14 30.07 15.09
CA ILE A 34 28.77 30.43 13.74
C ILE A 34 27.29 30.11 13.57
N THR A 35 26.49 31.12 13.22
CA THR A 35 25.09 30.93 12.81
C THR A 35 24.95 31.29 11.35
N ARG A 36 24.38 30.37 10.56
CA ARG A 36 24.02 30.56 9.16
C ARG A 36 22.56 30.17 8.96
N SER A 37 21.88 30.85 8.06
CA SER A 37 20.51 30.52 7.69
C SER A 37 20.40 30.51 6.17
N VAL A 38 19.79 29.46 5.64
CA VAL A 38 19.35 29.40 4.25
C VAL A 38 17.84 29.18 4.31
N GLU A 39 17.08 30.18 3.86
CA GLU A 39 15.63 30.21 4.03
C GLU A 39 15.22 30.01 5.51
N GLU A 40 14.45 28.96 5.80
CA GLU A 40 13.99 28.60 7.16
C GLU A 40 14.91 27.55 7.84
N LEU A 41 15.92 27.05 7.14
CA LEU A 41 16.91 26.12 7.70
C LEU A 41 18.03 26.92 8.37
N ILE A 42 18.12 26.78 9.69
CA ILE A 42 19.13 27.45 10.51
C ILE A 42 20.19 26.44 10.91
N LEU A 43 21.45 26.74 10.61
CA LEU A 43 22.62 26.01 11.07
C LEU A 43 23.36 26.83 12.12
N GLN A 44 23.62 26.21 13.28
CA GLN A 44 24.45 26.74 14.35
C GLN A 44 25.63 25.79 14.56
N ALA A 45 26.85 26.30 14.54
CA ALA A 45 28.05 25.50 14.76
C ALA A 45 28.97 26.16 15.79
N ALA A 46 29.68 25.34 16.57
CA ALA A 46 30.75 25.82 17.45
C ALA A 46 32.09 25.27 16.96
N ARG A 47 33.07 26.17 16.75
CA ARG A 47 34.44 25.78 16.42
C ARG A 47 35.32 25.74 17.65
N ARG A 48 36.24 24.77 17.67
CA ARG A 48 37.34 24.75 18.62
C ARG A 48 38.44 25.71 18.14
N THR A 49 38.79 26.68 18.96
CA THR A 49 39.98 27.51 18.76
C THR A 49 41.20 26.66 19.12
N VAL A 50 41.86 26.10 18.09
CA VAL A 50 43.12 25.36 18.26
C VAL A 50 44.30 26.28 17.90
N GLY A 51 45.43 26.09 18.57
CA GLY A 51 46.68 26.80 18.28
C GLY A 51 47.15 26.63 16.83
N SER A 52 48.05 27.51 16.41
CA SER A 52 48.37 27.95 15.05
C SER A 52 48.79 26.91 13.98
N ASP A 53 48.62 25.60 14.19
CA ASP A 53 49.05 24.56 13.24
C ASP A 53 48.02 23.45 12.95
N GLU A 54 46.79 23.52 13.49
CA GLU A 54 45.72 22.58 13.14
C GLU A 54 44.56 23.26 12.40
N SER A 55 43.99 22.53 11.43
CA SER A 55 42.81 22.99 10.69
C SER A 55 41.62 23.15 11.63
N PRO A 56 40.84 24.24 11.55
CA PRO A 56 39.72 24.49 12.46
C PRO A 56 38.68 23.36 12.33
N SER A 57 38.53 22.54 13.38
CA SER A 57 37.51 21.49 13.47
C SER A 57 36.24 22.01 14.13
N VAL A 58 35.09 21.55 13.64
CA VAL A 58 33.78 21.88 14.21
C VAL A 58 33.44 20.87 15.30
N ASP A 59 33.20 21.36 16.52
CA ASP A 59 32.90 20.50 17.68
C ASP A 59 31.41 20.11 17.74
N THR A 60 30.53 21.05 17.37
CA THR A 60 29.09 20.82 17.34
C THR A 60 28.45 21.47 16.13
N VAL A 61 27.47 20.79 15.54
CA VAL A 61 26.61 21.31 14.49
C VAL A 61 25.16 21.03 14.85
N ARG A 62 24.34 22.07 14.86
CA ARG A 62 22.91 21.99 15.08
C ARG A 62 22.19 22.57 13.88
N LEU A 63 21.36 21.77 13.21
CA LEU A 63 20.42 22.24 12.20
C LEU A 63 19.02 22.23 12.76
N THR A 64 18.23 23.26 12.46
CA THR A 64 16.81 23.32 12.83
C THR A 64 15.99 23.84 11.67
N PHE A 65 14.85 23.19 11.43
CA PHE A 65 13.87 23.59 10.43
C PHE A 65 12.47 23.25 10.96
N ASN A 66 11.61 24.26 11.12
CA ASN A 66 10.20 24.10 11.50
C ASN A 66 9.94 23.00 12.55
N GLY A 67 10.58 23.10 13.71
CA GLY A 67 10.40 22.17 14.83
C GLY A 67 11.20 20.86 14.76
N LEU A 68 11.76 20.51 13.60
CA LEU A 68 12.70 19.38 13.44
C LEU A 68 14.13 19.85 13.62
N GLY A 69 14.91 19.14 14.43
CA GLY A 69 16.31 19.43 14.73
C GLY A 69 17.24 18.26 14.45
N PHE A 70 18.47 18.56 14.06
CA PHE A 70 19.58 17.61 13.98
C PHE A 70 20.73 18.19 14.78
N GLU A 71 21.22 17.44 15.77
CA GLU A 71 22.30 17.90 16.64
C GLU A 71 23.42 16.88 16.61
N PHE A 72 24.59 17.32 16.18
CA PHE A 72 25.77 16.50 15.99
C PHE A 72 26.93 16.99 16.84
N SER A 73 27.60 16.06 17.51
CA SER A 73 28.81 16.30 18.31
C SER A 73 29.73 15.08 18.30
N ASP A 74 30.89 15.18 18.97
CA ASP A 74 31.92 14.13 19.04
C ASP A 74 31.40 12.76 19.58
N GLY A 75 30.28 12.76 20.33
CA GLY A 75 29.64 11.55 20.85
C GLY A 75 28.24 11.26 20.29
N ALA A 76 27.69 12.14 19.46
CA ALA A 76 26.31 12.06 18.99
C ALA A 76 26.25 12.40 17.50
N GLY A 77 26.83 11.56 16.66
CA GLY A 77 26.88 11.74 15.21
C GLY A 77 26.01 10.75 14.43
N VAL A 78 26.35 10.56 13.16
CA VAL A 78 25.73 9.52 12.31
C VAL A 78 26.32 8.16 12.66
N THR A 79 25.49 7.14 12.90
CA THR A 79 25.97 5.78 13.17
C THR A 79 25.93 4.94 11.90
N VAL A 80 27.07 4.39 11.52
CA VAL A 80 27.19 3.43 10.41
C VAL A 80 27.23 2.02 11.01
N VAL A 81 26.37 1.13 10.50
CA VAL A 81 26.29 -0.27 10.94
C VAL A 81 26.69 -1.20 9.79
N ASN A 82 27.57 -2.14 10.10
CA ASN A 82 28.05 -3.16 9.18
C ASN A 82 28.16 -4.50 9.94
N GLY A 83 27.21 -5.40 9.72
CA GLY A 83 27.05 -6.62 10.50
C GLY A 83 26.83 -6.29 11.99
N ASP A 84 27.65 -6.89 12.85
CA ASP A 84 27.61 -6.67 14.31
C ASP A 84 28.39 -5.43 14.76
N SER A 85 29.09 -4.74 13.85
CA SER A 85 29.85 -3.53 14.17
C SER A 85 29.01 -2.28 13.94
N ALA A 86 28.97 -1.39 14.93
CA ALA A 86 28.34 -0.08 14.84
C ALA A 86 29.34 1.01 15.25
N GLN A 87 29.56 1.98 14.37
CA GLN A 87 30.48 3.10 14.60
C GLN A 87 29.74 4.43 14.46
N THR A 88 29.79 5.26 15.50
CA THR A 88 29.29 6.64 15.47
C THR A 88 30.39 7.56 14.94
N LEU A 89 30.10 8.33 13.90
CA LEU A 89 31.04 9.21 13.22
C LEU A 89 30.90 10.64 13.75
N ALA A 90 32.00 11.22 14.22
CA ALA A 90 32.04 12.61 14.67
C ALA A 90 31.86 13.58 13.49
N VAL A 91 31.21 14.71 13.75
CA VAL A 91 31.11 15.81 12.77
C VAL A 91 32.47 16.50 12.65
N ILE A 92 32.90 16.80 11.42
CA ILE A 92 34.19 17.44 11.16
C ILE A 92 34.03 18.84 10.55
N GLY A 93 32.93 19.09 9.85
CA GLY A 93 32.70 20.36 9.19
C GLY A 93 31.33 20.49 8.54
N PHE A 94 31.10 21.63 7.92
CA PHE A 94 29.94 21.88 7.09
C PHE A 94 30.28 22.81 5.92
N GLN A 95 29.51 22.72 4.84
CA GLN A 95 29.56 23.64 3.70
C GLN A 95 28.18 24.23 3.47
N THR A 96 28.12 25.52 3.15
CA THR A 96 26.88 26.21 2.78
C THR A 96 26.65 26.10 1.28
N ARG A 97 25.41 25.85 0.88
CA ARG A 97 24.92 25.83 -0.50
C ARG A 97 23.85 26.89 -0.69
N ASP A 98 23.53 27.19 -1.95
CA ASP A 98 22.49 28.18 -2.30
C ASP A 98 21.13 27.83 -1.69
N ASN A 99 20.81 26.54 -1.58
CA ASN A 99 19.55 26.04 -1.05
C ASN A 99 19.71 25.11 0.17
N GLY A 100 20.82 25.17 0.92
CA GLY A 100 20.94 24.37 2.14
C GLY A 100 22.36 24.20 2.67
N PHE A 101 22.64 23.04 3.27
CA PHE A 101 23.93 22.75 3.93
C PHE A 101 24.38 21.32 3.71
N ASP A 102 25.67 21.12 3.52
CA ASP A 102 26.31 19.81 3.65
C ASP A 102 26.96 19.72 5.02
N VAL A 103 26.65 18.68 5.79
CA VAL A 103 27.36 18.35 7.04
C VAL A 103 28.28 17.17 6.77
N GLU A 104 29.55 17.33 7.10
CA GLU A 104 30.59 16.34 6.85
C GLU A 104 30.99 15.65 8.14
N PHE A 105 31.12 14.32 8.08
CA PHE A 105 31.48 13.46 9.19
C PHE A 105 32.81 12.74 8.91
N ALA A 106 33.46 12.29 9.98
CA ALA A 106 34.64 11.45 9.90
C ALA A 106 34.41 10.25 8.96
N GLY A 107 35.42 9.89 8.17
CA GLY A 107 35.30 8.83 7.15
C GLY A 107 34.64 9.27 5.85
N GLY A 108 34.35 10.57 5.67
CA GLY A 108 33.87 11.16 4.41
C GLY A 108 32.37 11.01 4.15
N VAL A 109 31.61 10.55 5.15
CA VAL A 109 30.14 10.49 5.08
C VAL A 109 29.57 11.90 5.13
N ARG A 110 28.59 12.20 4.27
CA ARG A 110 27.94 13.51 4.22
C ARG A 110 26.42 13.41 4.37
N LEU A 111 25.86 14.32 5.15
CA LEU A 111 24.43 14.62 5.15
C LEU A 111 24.20 15.89 4.35
N VAL A 112 23.46 15.75 3.25
CA VAL A 112 23.13 16.86 2.35
C VAL A 112 21.72 17.31 2.66
N TYR A 113 21.56 18.52 3.16
CA TYR A 113 20.28 19.18 3.42
C TYR A 113 19.99 20.21 2.34
N ALA A 114 18.76 20.21 1.83
CA ALA A 114 18.28 21.18 0.87
C ALA A 114 16.86 21.63 1.25
N THR A 115 16.57 22.91 1.13
CA THR A 115 15.23 23.48 1.33
C THR A 115 14.59 23.84 0.01
N GLN A 116 13.26 23.79 0.01
CA GLN A 116 12.41 24.30 -1.07
C GLN A 116 11.25 25.04 -0.43
N THR A 117 11.00 26.27 -0.87
CA THR A 117 9.96 27.15 -0.29
C THR A 117 8.70 27.25 -1.16
N GLU A 118 8.76 26.86 -2.43
CA GLU A 118 7.63 26.89 -3.37
C GLU A 118 7.40 25.53 -4.05
N PRO A 119 6.15 25.04 -4.17
CA PRO A 119 4.89 25.66 -3.69
C PRO A 119 4.63 25.47 -2.19
N ASN A 120 5.35 24.57 -1.51
CA ASN A 120 5.25 24.30 -0.07
C ASN A 120 6.63 24.34 0.59
N ARG A 121 6.65 24.64 1.88
CA ARG A 121 7.87 24.62 2.70
C ARG A 121 8.31 23.19 2.94
N GLU A 122 9.51 22.87 2.48
CA GLU A 122 10.06 21.53 2.52
C GLU A 122 11.55 21.56 2.86
N LEU A 123 11.95 20.62 3.72
CA LEU A 123 13.33 20.20 3.93
C LEU A 123 13.51 18.81 3.34
N GLN A 124 14.44 18.69 2.40
CA GLN A 124 14.95 17.42 1.89
C GLN A 124 16.32 17.14 2.48
N PHE A 125 16.59 15.90 2.85
CA PHE A 125 17.95 15.49 3.17
C PHE A 125 18.25 14.06 2.78
N ARG A 126 19.53 13.78 2.51
CA ARG A 126 20.00 12.44 2.14
C ARG A 126 21.38 12.16 2.72
N VAL A 127 21.65 10.88 2.97
CA VAL A 127 22.99 10.38 3.32
C VAL A 127 23.75 10.05 2.05
N VAL A 128 24.97 10.57 1.93
CA VAL A 128 25.91 10.23 0.86
C VAL A 128 27.13 9.56 1.48
N LEU A 129 27.38 8.30 1.12
CA LEU A 129 28.59 7.59 1.52
C LEU A 129 29.68 7.67 0.44
N PRO A 130 30.95 7.81 0.83
CA PRO A 130 32.07 7.67 -0.09
C PRO A 130 32.27 6.19 -0.46
N ALA A 131 32.85 5.93 -1.64
CA ALA A 131 33.06 4.57 -2.14
C ALA A 131 33.92 3.67 -1.23
N THR A 132 34.67 4.27 -0.30
CA THR A 132 35.53 3.60 0.67
C THR A 132 34.78 3.06 1.89
N VAL A 133 33.55 3.51 2.16
CA VAL A 133 32.76 3.09 3.32
C VAL A 133 31.66 2.13 2.88
N ARG A 134 31.65 0.93 3.47
CA ARG A 134 30.55 -0.05 3.33
C ARG A 134 29.66 -0.01 4.56
N ALA A 135 28.37 0.15 4.35
CA ALA A 135 27.34 0.20 5.38
C ALA A 135 26.18 -0.70 4.98
N GLU A 136 25.69 -1.54 5.88
CA GLU A 136 24.42 -2.26 5.70
C GLU A 136 23.25 -1.34 5.99
N ARG A 137 23.40 -0.47 7.00
CA ARG A 137 22.43 0.59 7.33
C ARG A 137 23.12 1.77 8.00
N VAL A 138 22.47 2.93 7.92
CA VAL A 138 22.91 4.18 8.53
C VAL A 138 21.79 4.72 9.42
N ILE A 139 22.16 5.17 10.62
CA ILE A 139 21.23 5.72 11.61
C ILE A 139 21.51 7.21 11.77
N VAL A 140 20.50 8.04 11.53
CA VAL A 140 20.56 9.49 11.69
C VAL A 140 19.70 9.90 12.88
N PRO A 141 20.29 10.44 13.97
CA PRO A 141 19.53 10.97 15.08
C PRO A 141 18.87 12.30 14.72
N PHE A 142 17.67 12.53 15.24
CA PHE A 142 16.98 13.83 15.18
C PHE A 142 16.45 14.22 16.55
N SER A 143 16.02 15.47 16.69
CA SER A 143 15.37 16.01 17.87
C SER A 143 14.14 16.82 17.47
N LEU A 144 13.18 16.92 18.39
CA LEU A 144 11.98 17.72 18.22
C LEU A 144 12.06 18.94 19.14
N ALA A 145 11.74 20.11 18.62
CA ALA A 145 11.73 21.34 19.40
C ALA A 145 10.61 21.32 20.46
N ALA A 146 10.83 22.02 21.57
CA ALA A 146 9.83 22.16 22.64
C ALA A 146 8.51 22.71 22.08
N GLY A 147 7.40 22.02 22.37
CA GLY A 147 6.07 22.34 21.85
C GLY A 147 5.69 21.62 20.56
N THR A 148 6.58 20.80 19.99
CA THR A 148 6.25 19.88 18.90
C THR A 148 5.59 18.63 19.48
N VAL A 149 4.39 18.29 18.98
CA VAL A 149 3.66 17.08 19.40
C VAL A 149 3.68 16.07 18.27
N SER A 150 4.10 14.84 18.55
CA SER A 150 3.94 13.72 17.63
C SER A 150 2.50 13.22 17.72
N GLU A 151 1.70 13.43 16.67
CA GLU A 151 0.27 13.06 16.69
C GLU A 151 0.04 11.62 16.20
N SER A 152 0.80 11.16 15.20
CA SER A 152 0.71 9.80 14.65
C SER A 152 1.94 9.47 13.79
N GLY A 153 2.22 8.18 13.58
CA GLY A 153 3.33 7.76 12.72
C GLY A 153 3.28 6.28 12.34
N SER A 154 3.88 5.98 11.19
CA SER A 154 4.22 4.65 10.68
C SER A 154 5.74 4.55 10.63
N PRO A 155 6.36 3.36 10.50
CA PRO A 155 7.77 3.27 10.16
C PRO A 155 8.15 4.12 8.94
N SER A 156 7.26 4.35 7.97
CA SER A 156 7.56 5.13 6.76
C SER A 156 7.33 6.66 6.87
N TYR A 157 6.61 7.15 7.89
CA TYR A 157 6.36 8.58 8.07
C TYR A 157 5.98 8.95 9.51
N ALA A 158 6.18 10.20 9.90
CA ALA A 158 5.78 10.76 11.19
C ALA A 158 5.07 12.11 11.02
N SER A 159 3.91 12.29 11.65
CA SER A 159 3.21 13.57 11.76
C SER A 159 3.64 14.31 13.02
N LEU A 160 4.15 15.53 12.80
CA LEU A 160 4.69 16.44 13.79
C LEU A 160 3.88 17.74 13.75
N ARG A 161 3.13 18.02 14.81
CA ARG A 161 2.44 19.30 14.94
C ARG A 161 3.34 20.31 15.60
N VAL A 162 3.64 21.38 14.88
CA VAL A 162 4.46 22.51 15.34
C VAL A 162 3.56 23.73 15.41
N GLN A 163 3.27 24.19 16.63
CA GLN A 163 2.26 25.22 16.89
C GLN A 163 0.87 24.81 16.36
N SER A 164 0.36 25.46 15.31
CA SER A 164 -0.92 25.17 14.65
C SER A 164 -0.78 24.54 13.26
N ARG A 165 0.45 24.19 12.85
CA ARG A 165 0.74 23.60 11.54
C ARG A 165 1.17 22.17 11.70
N GLU A 166 0.69 21.32 10.82
CA GLU A 166 1.09 19.92 10.74
C GLU A 166 2.23 19.80 9.73
N PHE A 167 3.32 19.16 10.14
CA PHE A 167 4.44 18.81 9.28
C PHE A 167 4.59 17.30 9.27
N LEU A 168 5.07 16.76 8.15
CA LEU A 168 5.19 15.33 7.96
C LEU A 168 6.62 15.00 7.54
N LEU A 169 7.28 14.18 8.36
CA LEU A 169 8.59 13.58 8.07
C LEU A 169 8.36 12.24 7.37
N THR A 170 8.95 12.04 6.19
CA THR A 170 8.75 10.86 5.35
C THR A 170 10.08 10.29 4.91
N VAL A 171 10.17 8.97 4.90
CA VAL A 171 11.39 8.25 4.52
C VAL A 171 11.14 7.39 3.26
N PRO A 172 12.16 7.13 2.43
CA PRO A 172 12.04 6.27 1.26
C PRO A 172 11.74 4.80 1.61
N PRO A 173 11.34 3.96 0.64
CA PRO A 173 11.23 2.52 0.84
C PRO A 173 12.54 1.94 1.39
N ARG A 174 12.46 1.03 2.38
CA ARG A 174 13.63 0.48 3.10
C ARG A 174 14.38 1.50 3.97
N ALA A 175 13.71 2.57 4.37
CA ALA A 175 14.07 3.34 5.54
C ALA A 175 12.91 3.33 6.54
N SER A 176 13.21 3.57 7.82
CA SER A 176 12.20 3.63 8.87
C SER A 176 12.47 4.75 9.88
N ILE A 177 11.41 5.35 10.39
CA ILE A 177 11.42 6.34 11.47
C ILE A 177 11.07 5.63 12.77
N ASP A 178 11.98 5.68 13.73
CA ASP A 178 11.73 5.31 15.12
C ASP A 178 11.54 6.58 15.95
N LEU A 179 10.28 6.94 16.18
CA LEU A 179 9.90 8.10 17.00
C LEU A 179 10.17 7.89 18.50
N ALA A 180 10.27 6.65 18.97
CA ALA A 180 10.53 6.39 20.39
C ALA A 180 11.98 6.72 20.76
N SER A 181 12.91 6.47 19.83
CA SER A 181 14.33 6.79 20.00
C SER A 181 14.80 8.04 19.22
N ASN A 182 13.89 8.69 18.48
CA ASN A 182 14.16 9.80 17.55
C ASN A 182 15.30 9.48 16.56
N ARG A 183 15.17 8.35 15.87
CA ARG A 183 16.15 7.86 14.91
C ARG A 183 15.52 7.59 13.56
N ILE A 184 16.26 7.90 12.50
CA ILE A 184 15.93 7.48 11.14
C ILE A 184 16.93 6.40 10.76
N VAL A 185 16.43 5.21 10.43
CA VAL A 185 17.22 4.06 10.02
C VAL A 185 17.10 3.92 8.51
N ILE A 186 18.21 3.93 7.79
CA ILE A 186 18.28 3.90 6.33
C ILE A 186 19.06 2.67 5.92
N GLU A 187 18.41 1.69 5.27
CA GLU A 187 19.10 0.51 4.75
C GLU A 187 19.98 0.87 3.56
N SER A 188 21.00 0.05 3.29
CA SER A 188 22.01 0.28 2.24
C SER A 188 21.41 0.56 0.86
N ALA A 189 20.30 -0.10 0.54
CA ALA A 189 19.59 0.08 -0.73
C ALA A 189 18.88 1.43 -0.87
N ALA A 190 18.60 2.12 0.23
CA ALA A 190 17.93 3.43 0.26
C ALA A 190 18.94 4.60 0.43
N LEU A 191 20.24 4.31 0.48
CA LEU A 191 21.28 5.33 0.58
C LEU A 191 21.29 6.22 -0.66
N GLY A 192 21.40 7.53 -0.45
CA GLY A 192 21.31 8.54 -1.51
C GLY A 192 19.87 8.91 -1.91
N GLU A 193 18.86 8.17 -1.47
CA GLU A 193 17.46 8.59 -1.61
C GLU A 193 17.12 9.74 -0.64
N SER A 194 16.12 10.54 -1.02
CA SER A 194 15.75 11.73 -0.25
C SER A 194 14.71 11.40 0.83
N ILE A 195 15.01 11.81 2.05
CA ILE A 195 14.07 11.95 3.16
C ILE A 195 13.46 13.35 3.07
N ARG A 196 12.16 13.50 3.36
CA ARG A 196 11.45 14.79 3.22
C ARG A 196 10.74 15.15 4.50
N TYR A 197 10.78 16.43 4.87
CA TYR A 197 10.02 17.00 5.96
C TYR A 197 9.30 18.25 5.44
N MET A 198 7.98 18.19 5.33
CA MET A 198 7.22 19.28 4.70
C MET A 198 5.90 19.55 5.40
N GLU A 199 5.40 20.78 5.24
CA GLU A 199 4.08 21.16 5.74
C GLU A 199 3.00 20.30 5.06
N ALA A 200 2.11 19.70 5.86
CA ALA A 200 1.04 18.86 5.38
C ALA A 200 0.02 19.72 4.61
N SER A 201 0.15 19.77 3.29
CA SER A 201 -0.88 20.33 2.42
C SER A 201 -1.94 19.25 2.19
N THR A 202 -2.87 19.10 3.14
CA THR A 202 -4.13 18.42 2.84
C THR A 202 -5.03 19.46 2.17
N ALA A 203 -5.53 19.14 0.98
CA ALA A 203 -6.57 19.96 0.37
C ALA A 203 -7.76 19.96 1.34
N SER A 204 -8.22 21.14 1.74
CA SER A 204 -9.38 21.21 2.62
C SER A 204 -10.58 20.50 1.96
N PRO A 205 -11.50 19.88 2.72
CA PRO A 205 -12.70 19.28 2.15
C PRO A 205 -13.48 20.23 1.22
N ALA A 206 -13.48 21.54 1.51
CA ALA A 206 -14.07 22.56 0.66
C ALA A 206 -13.35 22.72 -0.69
N GLN A 207 -12.02 22.61 -0.71
CA GLN A 207 -11.21 22.69 -1.92
C GLN A 207 -11.41 21.45 -2.82
N VAL A 208 -11.46 20.26 -2.21
CA VAL A 208 -11.76 19.01 -2.92
C VAL A 208 -13.17 19.05 -3.51
N ALA A 209 -14.15 19.52 -2.73
CA ALA A 209 -15.51 19.72 -3.20
C ALA A 209 -15.59 20.74 -4.34
N ALA A 210 -14.79 21.81 -4.31
CA ALA A 210 -14.72 22.78 -5.39
C ALA A 210 -14.14 22.18 -6.68
N TRP A 211 -13.13 21.31 -6.60
CA TRP A 211 -12.57 20.63 -7.77
C TRP A 211 -13.60 19.77 -8.49
N PHE A 212 -14.37 18.98 -7.74
CA PHE A 212 -15.32 18.02 -8.30
C PHE A 212 -16.75 18.57 -8.46
N GLY A 213 -17.00 19.79 -7.98
CA GLY A 213 -18.22 20.55 -8.27
C GLY A 213 -18.25 21.14 -9.69
N ASP A 214 -17.10 21.26 -10.35
CA ASP A 214 -16.97 21.73 -11.73
C ASP A 214 -17.55 20.70 -12.73
N PRO A 215 -18.60 21.05 -13.51
CA PRO A 215 -19.14 20.17 -14.54
C PRO A 215 -18.11 19.68 -15.56
N ALA A 216 -17.04 20.45 -15.82
CA ALA A 216 -15.98 20.06 -16.75
C ALA A 216 -15.18 18.83 -16.27
N ARG A 217 -15.25 18.50 -14.97
CA ARG A 217 -14.57 17.32 -14.39
C ARG A 217 -15.42 16.07 -14.38
N ARG A 218 -16.69 16.15 -14.79
CA ARG A 218 -17.57 14.97 -14.84
C ARG A 218 -17.13 14.05 -15.96
N ILE A 219 -16.81 12.81 -15.59
CA ILE A 219 -16.51 11.73 -16.53
C ILE A 219 -17.79 10.92 -16.70
N SER A 220 -18.35 10.95 -17.92
CA SER A 220 -19.52 10.14 -18.25
C SER A 220 -19.20 8.65 -18.10
N GLU A 221 -20.23 7.84 -17.86
CA GLU A 221 -20.06 6.38 -17.75
C GLU A 221 -19.39 5.82 -19.01
N ALA A 222 -19.80 6.27 -20.20
CA ALA A 222 -19.19 5.85 -21.46
C ALA A 222 -17.69 6.20 -21.55
N ALA A 223 -17.29 7.40 -21.14
CA ALA A 223 -15.88 7.80 -21.13
C ALA A 223 -15.05 7.01 -20.11
N TYR A 224 -15.65 6.71 -18.95
CA TYR A 224 -15.05 5.90 -17.90
C TYR A 224 -14.84 4.45 -18.37
N THR A 225 -15.88 3.81 -18.91
CA THR A 225 -15.80 2.48 -19.51
C THR A 225 -14.78 2.44 -20.63
N ALA A 226 -14.73 3.44 -21.52
CA ALA A 226 -13.73 3.50 -22.58
C ALA A 226 -12.29 3.59 -22.03
N SER A 227 -12.07 4.25 -20.89
CA SER A 227 -10.76 4.27 -20.23
C SER A 227 -10.35 2.89 -19.71
N ILE A 228 -11.29 2.17 -19.09
CA ILE A 228 -11.06 0.80 -18.63
C ILE A 228 -10.81 -0.13 -19.82
N SER A 229 -11.59 -0.01 -20.90
CA SER A 229 -11.40 -0.82 -22.12
C SER A 229 -10.02 -0.62 -22.74
N ARG A 230 -9.55 0.63 -22.88
CA ARG A 230 -8.18 0.91 -23.39
C ARG A 230 -7.10 0.25 -22.54
N PHE A 231 -7.24 0.31 -21.21
CA PHE A 231 -6.33 -0.37 -20.31
C PHE A 231 -6.37 -1.90 -20.50
N THR A 232 -7.57 -2.49 -20.57
CA THR A 232 -7.75 -3.93 -20.81
C THR A 232 -7.19 -4.37 -22.16
N ASP A 233 -7.34 -3.56 -23.22
CA ASP A 233 -6.75 -3.83 -24.53
C ASP A 233 -5.22 -3.89 -24.47
N ALA A 234 -4.60 -2.91 -23.81
CA ALA A 234 -3.15 -2.89 -23.61
C ALA A 234 -2.67 -4.06 -22.73
N ALA A 235 -3.42 -4.41 -21.68
CA ALA A 235 -3.15 -5.53 -20.81
C ALA A 235 -3.22 -6.86 -21.57
N TYR A 236 -4.25 -7.06 -22.38
CA TYR A 236 -4.43 -8.25 -23.23
C TYR A 236 -3.32 -8.39 -24.26
N LEU A 237 -2.88 -7.30 -24.88
CA LEU A 237 -1.69 -7.30 -25.74
C LEU A 237 -0.44 -7.78 -24.97
N GLY A 238 -0.26 -7.28 -23.75
CA GLY A 238 0.81 -7.73 -22.84
C GLY A 238 0.71 -9.22 -22.51
N TRP A 239 -0.48 -9.71 -22.14
CA TRP A 239 -0.68 -11.09 -21.73
C TRP A 239 -0.58 -12.09 -22.87
N SER A 240 -1.01 -11.74 -24.08
CA SER A 240 -1.08 -12.63 -25.24
C SER A 240 0.22 -12.71 -26.04
N SER A 241 1.06 -11.67 -26.02
CA SER A 241 2.27 -11.62 -26.84
C SER A 241 3.35 -10.67 -26.35
N GLY A 242 3.01 -9.47 -25.88
CA GLY A 242 3.98 -8.40 -25.61
C GLY A 242 4.88 -8.65 -24.41
N ARG A 243 4.38 -9.35 -23.37
CA ARG A 243 5.13 -9.74 -22.18
C ARG A 243 5.32 -11.25 -22.08
N LEU A 244 4.55 -12.04 -22.82
CA LEU A 244 4.50 -13.50 -22.73
C LEU A 244 5.68 -14.17 -23.44
N ASN A 245 6.40 -15.00 -22.70
CA ASN A 245 7.26 -16.04 -23.28
C ASN A 245 6.46 -17.33 -23.43
N THR A 246 6.11 -17.70 -24.67
CA THR A 246 5.22 -18.83 -24.99
C THR A 246 5.88 -20.21 -24.77
N THR A 247 7.21 -20.26 -24.68
CA THR A 247 7.96 -21.50 -24.38
C THR A 247 7.98 -21.77 -22.88
N ALA A 248 8.32 -20.76 -22.08
CA ALA A 248 8.40 -20.88 -20.62
C ALA A 248 7.08 -20.62 -19.91
N LEU A 249 6.07 -20.06 -20.59
CA LEU A 249 4.83 -19.53 -20.01
C LEU A 249 5.11 -18.56 -18.85
N THR A 250 5.98 -17.60 -19.09
CA THR A 250 6.32 -16.55 -18.12
C THR A 250 6.01 -15.19 -18.70
N TRP A 251 5.65 -14.23 -17.84
CA TRP A 251 5.40 -12.85 -18.25
C TRP A 251 6.52 -11.94 -17.73
N SER A 252 7.02 -11.07 -18.60
CA SER A 252 7.89 -9.97 -18.20
C SER A 252 7.17 -9.05 -17.20
N ARG A 253 7.84 -8.68 -16.12
CA ARG A 253 7.34 -7.79 -15.06
C ARG A 253 8.13 -6.48 -15.01
N GLY A 254 8.47 -5.95 -16.19
CA GLY A 254 9.30 -4.76 -16.32
C GLY A 254 10.70 -4.99 -15.75
N SER A 255 11.11 -4.16 -14.79
CA SER A 255 12.42 -4.24 -14.13
C SER A 255 12.63 -5.49 -13.29
N ALA A 256 11.56 -6.20 -12.89
CA ALA A 256 11.61 -7.37 -12.01
C ALA A 256 11.80 -8.72 -12.73
N GLY A 257 12.20 -8.70 -14.01
CA GLY A 257 12.40 -9.89 -14.83
C GLY A 257 11.11 -10.63 -15.20
N ALA A 258 11.23 -11.84 -15.78
CA ALA A 258 10.10 -12.65 -16.19
C ALA A 258 9.77 -13.74 -15.15
N ALA A 259 8.48 -13.96 -14.87
CA ALA A 259 8.03 -15.01 -13.97
C ALA A 259 6.64 -15.54 -14.36
N PHE A 260 6.31 -16.76 -13.94
CA PHE A 260 4.93 -17.25 -14.00
C PHE A 260 4.13 -16.69 -12.83
N THR A 261 2.94 -16.18 -13.15
CA THR A 261 1.91 -15.78 -12.18
C THR A 261 0.59 -16.38 -12.61
N GLU A 262 -0.16 -16.93 -11.64
CA GLU A 262 -1.48 -17.50 -11.91
C GLU A 262 -2.45 -16.40 -12.38
N GLU A 263 -2.31 -15.20 -11.82
CA GLU A 263 -3.14 -14.03 -12.12
C GLU A 263 -3.01 -13.61 -13.58
N ALA A 264 -1.81 -13.63 -14.17
CA ALA A 264 -1.61 -13.30 -15.59
C ALA A 264 -2.23 -14.36 -16.50
N LEU A 265 -2.05 -15.65 -16.19
CA LEU A 265 -2.68 -16.75 -16.91
C LEU A 265 -4.21 -16.62 -16.89
N VAL A 266 -4.77 -16.35 -15.72
CA VAL A 266 -6.23 -16.26 -15.53
C VAL A 266 -6.80 -15.01 -16.18
N ALA A 267 -6.13 -13.87 -16.05
CA ALA A 267 -6.53 -12.64 -16.73
C ALA A 267 -6.52 -12.81 -18.25
N TYR A 268 -5.49 -13.49 -18.79
CA TYR A 268 -5.43 -13.83 -20.21
C TYR A 268 -6.60 -14.71 -20.66
N LEU A 269 -6.85 -15.82 -19.96
CA LEU A 269 -7.96 -16.74 -20.29
C LEU A 269 -9.32 -16.05 -20.19
N ALA A 270 -9.53 -15.25 -19.14
CA ALA A 270 -10.76 -14.50 -18.92
C ALA A 270 -11.02 -13.47 -20.02
N GLU A 271 -10.00 -12.75 -20.47
CA GLU A 271 -10.17 -11.76 -21.53
C GLU A 271 -10.26 -12.42 -22.92
N ALA A 272 -9.50 -13.50 -23.17
CA ALA A 272 -9.64 -14.30 -24.39
C ALA A 272 -11.05 -14.91 -24.51
N TRP A 273 -11.68 -15.25 -23.38
CA TRP A 273 -13.07 -15.70 -23.33
C TRP A 273 -14.05 -14.65 -23.87
N VAL A 274 -13.86 -13.38 -23.49
CA VAL A 274 -14.69 -12.26 -23.93
C VAL A 274 -14.42 -11.90 -25.40
N ARG A 275 -13.18 -12.05 -25.86
CA ARG A 275 -12.72 -11.71 -27.23
C ARG A 275 -12.94 -12.79 -28.28
N ASP A 276 -13.57 -13.91 -27.93
CA ASP A 276 -13.73 -15.07 -28.80
C ASP A 276 -12.40 -15.68 -29.30
N ASP A 277 -11.35 -15.59 -28.48
CA ASP A 277 -10.02 -16.15 -28.73
C ASP A 277 -9.64 -17.24 -27.71
N TYR A 278 -10.65 -17.76 -27.00
CA TYR A 278 -10.45 -18.69 -25.89
C TYR A 278 -9.78 -19.99 -26.32
N ASP A 279 -10.17 -20.58 -27.45
CA ASP A 279 -9.67 -21.89 -27.86
C ASP A 279 -8.15 -21.88 -28.09
N ARG A 280 -7.64 -20.80 -28.69
CA ARG A 280 -6.21 -20.56 -28.89
C ARG A 280 -5.50 -20.38 -27.54
N ALA A 281 -6.01 -19.48 -26.70
CA ALA A 281 -5.42 -19.20 -25.40
C ALA A 281 -5.41 -20.45 -24.49
N PHE A 282 -6.52 -21.19 -24.45
CA PHE A 282 -6.66 -22.41 -23.67
C PHE A 282 -5.69 -23.51 -24.14
N ALA A 283 -5.60 -23.74 -25.46
CA ALA A 283 -4.68 -24.71 -26.04
C ALA A 283 -3.22 -24.43 -25.69
N GLU A 284 -2.85 -23.15 -25.58
CA GLU A 284 -1.52 -22.70 -25.19
C GLU A 284 -1.28 -22.85 -23.68
N MET A 285 -2.22 -22.37 -22.85
CA MET A 285 -2.09 -22.25 -21.40
C MET A 285 -2.29 -23.56 -20.64
N ARG A 286 -2.96 -24.58 -21.22
CA ARG A 286 -3.14 -25.87 -20.54
C ARG A 286 -1.82 -26.54 -20.12
N ARG A 287 -0.72 -26.23 -20.80
CA ARG A 287 0.65 -26.71 -20.49
C ARG A 287 1.22 -26.11 -19.21
N ALA A 288 0.60 -25.07 -18.64
CA ALA A 288 1.06 -24.45 -17.40
C ALA A 288 1.12 -25.44 -16.24
N ARG A 289 0.25 -26.45 -16.21
CA ARG A 289 0.27 -27.50 -15.19
C ARG A 289 1.56 -28.32 -15.20
N ASP A 290 2.07 -28.61 -16.40
CA ASP A 290 3.29 -29.39 -16.59
C ASP A 290 4.54 -28.53 -16.39
N LEU A 291 4.51 -27.27 -16.84
CA LEU A 291 5.65 -26.35 -16.77
C LEU A 291 5.83 -25.70 -15.39
N HIS A 292 4.74 -25.47 -14.66
CA HIS A 292 4.75 -24.78 -13.36
C HIS A 292 3.98 -25.59 -12.30
N PRO A 293 4.40 -26.83 -12.01
CA PRO A 293 3.73 -27.67 -11.03
C PRO A 293 3.73 -26.98 -9.67
N GLY A 294 2.57 -27.01 -8.98
CA GLY A 294 2.42 -26.38 -7.67
C GLY A 294 2.17 -24.87 -7.69
N ARG A 295 2.27 -24.19 -8.84
CA ARG A 295 2.02 -22.74 -8.98
C ARG A 295 0.59 -22.39 -9.38
N LEU A 296 -0.20 -23.39 -9.80
CA LEU A 296 -1.61 -23.25 -10.09
C LEU A 296 -2.43 -23.50 -8.82
N GLY A 297 -3.42 -22.65 -8.57
CA GLY A 297 -4.35 -22.70 -7.47
C GLY A 297 -5.80 -22.63 -7.94
N MET A 298 -6.68 -22.14 -7.07
CA MET A 298 -8.12 -22.12 -7.34
C MET A 298 -8.50 -21.25 -8.56
N LEU A 299 -7.80 -20.15 -8.84
CA LEU A 299 -8.19 -19.24 -9.92
C LEU A 299 -8.13 -19.92 -11.28
N SER A 300 -7.01 -20.58 -11.59
CA SER A 300 -6.83 -21.30 -12.85
C SER A 300 -7.59 -22.63 -12.91
N ALA A 301 -7.93 -23.22 -11.77
CA ALA A 301 -8.67 -24.48 -11.73
C ALA A 301 -10.08 -24.38 -12.35
N ALA A 302 -10.71 -23.20 -12.28
CA ALA A 302 -11.99 -22.94 -12.94
C ALA A 302 -11.92 -23.05 -14.48
N TYR A 303 -10.72 -22.93 -15.06
CA TYR A 303 -10.45 -23.10 -16.49
C TYR A 303 -9.84 -24.46 -16.81
N LEU A 304 -8.75 -24.79 -16.12
CA LEU A 304 -7.86 -25.89 -16.49
C LEU A 304 -8.21 -27.21 -15.79
N GLY A 305 -9.07 -27.21 -14.77
CA GLY A 305 -9.36 -28.39 -13.93
C GLY A 305 -8.33 -28.58 -12.81
N GLY A 306 -8.23 -29.80 -12.28
CA GLY A 306 -7.47 -30.08 -11.06
C GLY A 306 -8.12 -29.43 -9.83
N VAL A 307 -9.45 -29.33 -9.83
CA VAL A 307 -10.19 -28.53 -8.83
C VAL A 307 -10.08 -29.12 -7.44
N GLU A 308 -10.12 -30.45 -7.29
CA GLU A 308 -9.99 -31.12 -5.99
C GLU A 308 -8.63 -30.81 -5.34
N GLN A 309 -7.55 -31.04 -6.08
CA GLN A 309 -6.19 -30.78 -5.58
C GLN A 309 -5.98 -29.28 -5.27
N SER A 310 -6.51 -28.41 -6.12
CA SER A 310 -6.39 -26.96 -5.95
C SER A 310 -7.13 -26.49 -4.70
N VAL A 311 -8.37 -26.94 -4.49
CA VAL A 311 -9.18 -26.60 -3.31
C VAL A 311 -8.55 -27.16 -2.04
N ALA A 312 -8.07 -28.40 -2.06
CA ALA A 312 -7.39 -29.00 -0.91
C ALA A 312 -6.14 -28.21 -0.50
N ARG A 313 -5.29 -27.82 -1.46
CA ARG A 313 -4.11 -26.98 -1.19
C ARG A 313 -4.50 -25.61 -0.67
N THR A 314 -5.52 -25.00 -1.28
CA THR A 314 -5.96 -23.66 -0.90
C THR A 314 -6.56 -23.61 0.50
N ARG A 315 -7.25 -24.66 0.96
CA ARG A 315 -7.77 -24.71 2.33
C ARG A 315 -6.68 -24.61 3.39
N ALA A 316 -5.54 -25.28 3.21
CA ALA A 316 -4.42 -25.19 4.15
C ALA A 316 -3.84 -23.75 4.22
N LEU A 317 -3.73 -23.08 3.08
CA LEU A 317 -3.30 -21.67 3.02
C LEU A 317 -4.33 -20.72 3.66
N ASP A 318 -5.61 -21.05 3.57
CA ASP A 318 -6.69 -20.28 4.18
C ASP A 318 -6.68 -20.39 5.69
N GLU A 319 -6.42 -21.58 6.23
CA GLU A 319 -6.28 -21.79 7.67
C GLU A 319 -5.09 -20.97 8.24
N GLU A 320 -3.95 -20.98 7.55
CA GLU A 320 -2.78 -20.16 7.93
C GLU A 320 -3.13 -18.66 7.90
N ARG A 321 -3.72 -18.19 6.79
CA ARG A 321 -4.12 -16.79 6.63
C ARG A 321 -5.16 -16.38 7.67
N ALA A 322 -6.14 -17.24 7.97
CA ALA A 322 -7.16 -16.99 8.98
C ALA A 322 -6.54 -16.88 10.37
N GLY A 323 -5.54 -17.69 10.69
CA GLY A 323 -4.76 -17.60 11.92
C GLY A 323 -4.06 -16.23 12.05
N VAL A 324 -3.32 -15.81 11.02
CA VAL A 324 -2.64 -14.50 10.98
C VAL A 324 -3.63 -13.35 11.13
N LEU A 325 -4.75 -13.38 10.40
CA LEU A 325 -5.78 -12.35 10.49
C LEU A 325 -6.43 -12.31 11.88
N THR A 326 -6.70 -13.46 12.49
CA THR A 326 -7.25 -13.54 13.85
C THR A 326 -6.32 -12.84 14.84
N SER A 327 -5.00 -13.11 14.78
CA SER A 327 -4.02 -12.45 15.65
C SER A 327 -3.98 -10.93 15.44
N ARG A 328 -3.99 -10.46 14.19
CA ARG A 328 -3.96 -9.03 13.87
C ARG A 328 -5.23 -8.30 14.30
N VAL A 329 -6.39 -8.90 14.06
CA VAL A 329 -7.69 -8.33 14.47
C VAL A 329 -7.80 -8.26 16.00
N THR A 330 -7.30 -9.29 16.71
CA THR A 330 -7.23 -9.27 18.18
C THR A 330 -6.34 -8.14 18.71
N ALA A 331 -5.26 -7.82 17.98
CA ALA A 331 -4.38 -6.69 18.27
C ALA A 331 -4.95 -5.32 17.82
N ALA A 332 -6.20 -5.28 17.33
CA ALA A 332 -6.84 -4.09 16.75
C ALA A 332 -6.03 -3.45 15.60
N ASP A 333 -5.26 -4.24 14.86
CA ASP A 333 -4.48 -3.77 13.72
C ASP A 333 -5.39 -3.43 12.54
N VAL A 334 -5.63 -2.13 12.31
CA VAL A 334 -6.48 -1.62 11.23
C VAL A 334 -5.89 -1.86 9.84
N THR A 335 -4.59 -2.13 9.73
CA THR A 335 -3.93 -2.32 8.43
C THR A 335 -4.33 -3.63 7.74
N VAL A 336 -5.10 -4.50 8.41
CA VAL A 336 -5.78 -5.63 7.77
C VAL A 336 -6.74 -5.18 6.66
N PHE A 337 -7.35 -3.98 6.79
CA PHE A 337 -8.28 -3.44 5.80
C PHE A 337 -7.64 -2.98 4.50
N ARG A 338 -6.31 -2.95 4.42
CA ARG A 338 -5.59 -2.72 3.15
C ARG A 338 -5.89 -3.81 2.12
N ASP A 339 -6.37 -4.97 2.56
CA ASP A 339 -6.89 -6.01 1.68
C ASP A 339 -8.35 -5.71 1.27
N PRO A 340 -8.60 -5.35 0.00
CA PRO A 340 -9.94 -5.00 -0.47
C PRO A 340 -10.91 -6.20 -0.52
N LYS A 341 -10.43 -7.43 -0.29
CA LYS A 341 -11.24 -8.66 -0.29
C LYS A 341 -11.33 -9.31 1.09
N LEU A 342 -10.96 -8.60 2.15
CA LEU A 342 -10.91 -9.13 3.52
C LEU A 342 -12.25 -9.72 4.00
N LEU A 343 -13.36 -9.00 3.85
CA LEU A 343 -14.68 -9.47 4.29
C LEU A 343 -15.17 -10.65 3.44
N SER A 344 -14.96 -10.59 2.12
CA SER A 344 -15.29 -11.72 1.23
C SER A 344 -14.50 -12.97 1.60
N PHE A 345 -13.19 -12.82 1.85
CA PHE A 345 -12.35 -13.91 2.34
C PHE A 345 -12.88 -14.48 3.66
N ALA A 346 -13.12 -13.61 4.65
CA ALA A 346 -13.52 -14.05 5.98
C ALA A 346 -14.87 -14.79 5.99
N ALA A 347 -15.86 -14.31 5.23
CA ALA A 347 -17.17 -14.95 5.13
C ALA A 347 -17.13 -16.26 4.32
N ASN A 348 -16.44 -16.26 3.18
CA ASN A 348 -16.47 -17.38 2.25
C ASN A 348 -15.45 -18.46 2.61
N ARG A 349 -14.24 -18.08 2.98
CA ARG A 349 -13.09 -19.00 3.15
C ARG A 349 -12.50 -19.00 4.55
N GLY A 350 -12.92 -18.08 5.41
CA GLY A 350 -12.57 -18.03 6.82
C GLY A 350 -13.58 -18.79 7.70
N SER A 351 -13.76 -18.28 8.91
CA SER A 351 -14.71 -18.79 9.89
C SER A 351 -15.68 -17.70 10.32
N GLU A 352 -16.84 -18.09 10.85
CA GLU A 352 -17.80 -17.12 11.40
C GLU A 352 -17.17 -16.27 12.52
N GLY A 353 -16.31 -16.87 13.35
CA GLY A 353 -15.60 -16.15 14.39
C GLY A 353 -14.70 -15.05 13.82
N LEU A 354 -13.86 -15.38 12.84
CA LEU A 354 -12.99 -14.40 12.18
C LEU A 354 -13.80 -13.28 11.51
N TYR A 355 -14.86 -13.66 10.77
CA TYR A 355 -15.72 -12.73 10.08
C TYR A 355 -16.41 -11.77 11.05
N ALA A 356 -17.00 -12.27 12.13
CA ALA A 356 -17.60 -11.45 13.18
C ALA A 356 -16.57 -10.52 13.85
N SER A 357 -15.34 -11.00 14.12
CA SER A 357 -14.27 -10.17 14.69
C SER A 357 -13.84 -9.04 13.74
N ILE A 358 -13.75 -9.28 12.43
CA ILE A 358 -13.43 -8.23 11.45
C ILE A 358 -14.56 -7.20 11.36
N LEU A 359 -15.83 -7.63 11.40
CA LEU A 359 -16.97 -6.71 11.44
C LEU A 359 -16.96 -5.84 12.70
N ALA A 360 -16.63 -6.43 13.85
CA ALA A 360 -16.49 -5.70 15.11
C ALA A 360 -15.35 -4.67 15.03
N LEU A 361 -14.20 -5.04 14.45
CA LEU A 361 -13.10 -4.11 14.22
C LEU A 361 -13.53 -2.97 13.28
N ALA A 362 -14.19 -3.29 12.17
CA ALA A 362 -14.68 -2.30 11.20
C ALA A 362 -15.64 -1.28 11.84
N ALA A 363 -16.50 -1.73 12.77
CA ALA A 363 -17.38 -0.86 13.54
C ALA A 363 -16.62 0.04 14.55
N ALA A 364 -15.50 -0.44 15.09
CA ALA A 364 -14.72 0.22 16.13
C ALA A 364 -13.60 1.16 15.62
N VAL A 365 -13.20 1.07 14.35
CA VAL A 365 -12.15 1.92 13.74
C VAL A 365 -12.43 3.41 13.99
N ASP A 366 -11.46 4.19 14.47
CA ASP A 366 -11.55 5.65 14.44
C ASP A 366 -11.20 6.18 13.03
N VAL A 367 -12.22 6.65 12.31
CA VAL A 367 -12.10 7.13 10.92
C VAL A 367 -11.22 8.38 10.81
N ARG A 368 -11.00 9.11 11.91
CA ARG A 368 -10.16 10.31 11.91
C ARG A 368 -8.67 9.98 11.86
N THR A 369 -8.28 8.81 12.37
CA THR A 369 -6.87 8.42 12.54
C THR A 369 -6.43 7.28 11.63
N ILE A 370 -7.37 6.61 10.95
CA ILE A 370 -7.06 5.57 9.96
C ILE A 370 -6.22 6.14 8.79
N ASP A 371 -5.23 5.36 8.34
CA ASP A 371 -4.46 5.64 7.14
C ASP A 371 -5.34 5.51 5.89
N VAL A 372 -5.01 6.26 4.84
CA VAL A 372 -5.87 6.30 3.65
C VAL A 372 -5.93 4.96 2.92
N GLU A 373 -4.85 4.18 2.97
CA GLU A 373 -4.79 2.84 2.37
C GLU A 373 -5.80 1.89 3.02
N SER A 374 -5.81 1.85 4.36
CA SER A 374 -6.79 1.07 5.12
C SER A 374 -8.22 1.63 4.96
N ALA A 375 -8.38 2.96 4.88
CA ALA A 375 -9.69 3.58 4.65
C ALA A 375 -10.28 3.19 3.29
N ALA A 376 -9.47 3.23 2.23
CA ALA A 376 -9.87 2.88 0.88
C ALA A 376 -10.30 1.40 0.78
N GLY A 377 -9.51 0.50 1.35
CA GLY A 377 -9.84 -0.93 1.38
C GLY A 377 -11.05 -1.23 2.27
N LEU A 378 -11.19 -0.58 3.44
CA LEU A 378 -12.37 -0.71 4.30
C LEU A 378 -13.64 -0.25 3.58
N LEU A 379 -13.62 0.91 2.92
CA LEU A 379 -14.77 1.39 2.16
C LEU A 379 -15.14 0.37 1.08
N LEU A 380 -14.17 -0.10 0.28
CA LEU A 380 -14.46 -1.06 -0.78
C LEU A 380 -15.11 -2.36 -0.25
N ASN A 381 -14.62 -2.89 0.88
CA ASN A 381 -15.20 -4.04 1.56
C ASN A 381 -16.66 -3.79 2.01
N LEU A 382 -17.01 -2.58 2.41
CA LEU A 382 -18.36 -2.23 2.89
C LEU A 382 -19.36 -1.95 1.75
N ILE A 383 -18.91 -1.39 0.63
CA ILE A 383 -19.82 -0.92 -0.45
C ILE A 383 -19.98 -1.92 -1.58
N VAL A 384 -18.99 -2.80 -1.79
CA VAL A 384 -19.05 -3.87 -2.79
C VAL A 384 -19.06 -5.21 -2.08
N PRO A 385 -20.04 -5.50 -1.20
CA PRO A 385 -20.01 -6.75 -0.49
C PRO A 385 -20.39 -7.87 -1.48
N GLU A 386 -19.42 -8.72 -1.81
CA GLU A 386 -19.66 -10.02 -2.47
C GLU A 386 -20.52 -10.95 -1.59
N VAL A 387 -20.75 -10.55 -0.33
CA VAL A 387 -21.45 -11.27 0.75
C VAL A 387 -22.67 -10.47 1.16
N ARG A 388 -23.87 -11.07 1.09
CA ARG A 388 -25.08 -10.42 1.61
C ARG A 388 -25.18 -10.65 3.12
N ASP A 389 -25.07 -9.59 3.91
CA ASP A 389 -25.19 -9.65 5.38
C ASP A 389 -25.70 -8.30 5.93
N GLU A 390 -26.74 -8.35 6.76
CA GLU A 390 -27.33 -7.16 7.40
C GLU A 390 -26.35 -6.45 8.35
N ARG A 391 -25.40 -7.17 8.96
CA ARG A 391 -24.36 -6.56 9.80
C ARG A 391 -23.45 -5.66 8.98
N ILE A 392 -23.02 -6.09 7.79
CA ILE A 392 -22.26 -5.23 6.86
C ILE A 392 -23.10 -4.02 6.48
N ALA A 393 -24.37 -4.23 6.10
CA ALA A 393 -25.25 -3.15 5.68
C ALA A 393 -25.41 -2.08 6.78
N ARG A 394 -25.53 -2.48 8.05
CA ARG A 394 -25.57 -1.55 9.20
C ARG A 394 -24.26 -0.77 9.35
N ILE A 395 -23.11 -1.45 9.33
CA ILE A 395 -21.81 -0.77 9.42
C ILE A 395 -21.63 0.21 8.25
N ALA A 396 -21.99 -0.19 7.04
CA ALA A 396 -21.92 0.67 5.86
C ALA A 396 -22.90 1.87 5.95
N ALA A 397 -24.06 1.71 6.57
CA ALA A 397 -24.99 2.82 6.81
C ALA A 397 -24.35 3.92 7.68
N ASP A 398 -23.63 3.51 8.73
CA ASP A 398 -23.10 4.44 9.75
C ASP A 398 -21.69 4.97 9.42
N ARG A 399 -20.84 4.16 8.76
CA ARG A 399 -19.40 4.43 8.64
C ARG A 399 -18.96 4.84 7.24
N ALA A 400 -19.70 4.49 6.19
CA ALA A 400 -19.25 4.68 4.81
C ALA A 400 -18.99 6.15 4.45
N GLU A 401 -19.88 7.06 4.83
CA GLU A 401 -19.76 8.48 4.49
C GLU A 401 -18.53 9.13 5.15
N PRO A 402 -18.30 9.00 6.47
CA PRO A 402 -17.07 9.48 7.10
C PRO A 402 -15.79 8.90 6.47
N ILE A 403 -15.80 7.61 6.09
CA ILE A 403 -14.64 6.98 5.44
C ILE A 403 -14.41 7.57 4.05
N ALA A 404 -15.48 7.78 3.28
CA ALA A 404 -15.39 8.42 1.96
C ALA A 404 -14.86 9.86 2.06
N GLU A 405 -15.28 10.64 3.06
CA GLU A 405 -14.74 11.97 3.34
C GLU A 405 -13.25 11.94 3.70
N ARG A 406 -12.82 10.97 4.51
CA ARG A 406 -11.39 10.75 4.84
C ARG A 406 -10.55 10.49 3.59
N ILE A 407 -11.08 9.70 2.64
CA ILE A 407 -10.42 9.44 1.36
C ILE A 407 -10.40 10.71 0.50
N LEU A 408 -11.52 11.43 0.38
CA LEU A 408 -11.56 12.69 -0.37
C LEU A 408 -10.50 13.69 0.10
N ALA A 409 -10.31 13.84 1.41
CA ALA A 409 -9.33 14.74 2.00
C ALA A 409 -7.87 14.40 1.67
N SER A 410 -7.60 13.18 1.17
CA SER A 410 -6.27 12.74 0.74
C SER A 410 -6.01 12.92 -0.76
N ILE A 411 -7.00 13.42 -1.51
CA ILE A 411 -6.86 13.64 -2.94
C ILE A 411 -5.95 14.84 -3.18
N SER A 412 -4.92 14.61 -3.99
CA SER A 412 -4.02 15.62 -4.52
C SER A 412 -4.33 15.86 -6.00
N ARG A 413 -4.20 17.11 -6.43
CA ARG A 413 -4.39 17.52 -7.82
C ARG A 413 -3.05 17.92 -8.43
N HIS A 414 -2.76 17.37 -9.59
CA HIS A 414 -1.57 17.68 -10.38
C HIS A 414 -1.97 17.93 -11.84
N GLY A 415 -2.08 19.22 -12.20
CA GLY A 415 -2.67 19.65 -13.47
C GLY A 415 -4.13 19.20 -13.59
N ASP A 416 -4.40 18.29 -14.53
CA ASP A 416 -5.71 17.67 -14.74
C ASP A 416 -5.85 16.26 -14.16
N SER A 417 -4.78 15.73 -13.55
CA SER A 417 -4.79 14.42 -12.91
C SER A 417 -5.02 14.52 -11.40
N PHE A 418 -5.62 13.47 -10.85
CA PHE A 418 -5.92 13.34 -9.43
C PHE A 418 -5.37 12.03 -8.88
N PHE A 419 -4.78 12.07 -7.70
CA PHE A 419 -4.17 10.90 -7.07
C PHE A 419 -4.38 10.92 -5.56
N ILE A 420 -4.35 9.74 -4.95
CA ILE A 420 -4.32 9.61 -3.50
C ILE A 420 -2.89 9.83 -3.01
N GLN A 421 -2.75 10.78 -2.09
CA GLN A 421 -1.50 11.07 -1.42
C GLN A 421 -1.46 10.29 -0.09
N THR A 422 -0.67 9.21 -0.07
CA THR A 422 -0.48 8.39 1.14
C THR A 422 0.54 9.00 2.10
N ALA A 423 1.47 9.77 1.55
CA ALA A 423 2.45 10.56 2.27
C ALA A 423 2.77 11.85 1.48
N PRO A 424 3.29 12.90 2.12
CA PRO A 424 3.68 14.14 1.45
C PRO A 424 4.45 13.97 0.15
N GLY A 425 3.83 14.41 -0.95
CA GLY A 425 4.39 14.29 -2.30
C GLY A 425 4.64 12.86 -2.78
N GLN A 426 4.11 11.85 -2.10
CA GLN A 426 4.07 10.45 -2.53
C GLN A 426 2.64 10.07 -2.90
N LEU A 427 2.46 9.65 -4.13
CA LEU A 427 1.17 9.29 -4.70
C LEU A 427 1.18 7.79 -4.98
N ASP A 428 0.37 7.01 -4.27
CA ASP A 428 0.28 5.57 -4.46
C ASP A 428 -0.80 5.24 -5.50
N LEU A 429 -0.42 4.63 -6.62
CA LEU A 429 -1.36 4.36 -7.71
C LEU A 429 -2.25 3.14 -7.45
N THR A 430 -1.82 2.20 -6.60
CA THR A 430 -2.68 1.09 -6.17
C THR A 430 -3.80 1.60 -5.27
N THR A 431 -3.44 2.40 -4.26
CA THR A 431 -4.41 3.06 -3.37
C THR A 431 -5.30 4.01 -4.14
N THR A 432 -4.76 4.74 -5.12
CA THR A 432 -5.56 5.60 -6.01
C THR A 432 -6.63 4.82 -6.76
N LEU A 433 -6.29 3.64 -7.30
CA LEU A 433 -7.25 2.78 -7.99
C LEU A 433 -8.31 2.22 -7.03
N ILE A 434 -7.90 1.70 -5.86
CA ILE A 434 -8.82 1.14 -4.86
C ILE A 434 -9.78 2.22 -4.35
N ALA A 435 -9.25 3.38 -3.96
CA ALA A 435 -10.03 4.52 -3.52
C ALA A 435 -10.97 5.02 -4.62
N GLY A 436 -10.48 5.11 -5.86
CA GLY A 436 -11.27 5.54 -7.01
C GLY A 436 -12.49 4.64 -7.25
N VAL A 437 -12.28 3.31 -7.26
CA VAL A 437 -13.37 2.34 -7.37
C VAL A 437 -14.31 2.40 -6.17
N ALA A 438 -13.78 2.52 -4.95
CA ALA A 438 -14.60 2.59 -3.74
C ALA A 438 -15.51 3.83 -3.73
N LEU A 439 -14.99 5.00 -4.11
CA LEU A 439 -15.77 6.25 -4.17
C LEU A 439 -16.79 6.25 -5.30
N ASP A 440 -16.44 5.73 -6.49
CA ASP A 440 -17.37 5.59 -7.61
C ASP A 440 -18.57 4.73 -7.22
N ARG A 441 -18.32 3.53 -6.66
CA ARG A 441 -19.38 2.62 -6.20
C ARG A 441 -20.19 3.19 -5.05
N TYR A 442 -19.55 3.87 -4.11
CA TYR A 442 -20.25 4.55 -3.01
C TYR A 442 -21.17 5.65 -3.53
N GLY A 443 -20.66 6.47 -4.47
CA GLY A 443 -21.40 7.52 -5.12
C GLY A 443 -22.62 6.99 -5.89
N GLU A 444 -22.44 5.92 -6.67
CA GLU A 444 -23.54 5.25 -7.39
C GLU A 444 -24.60 4.71 -6.41
N ALA A 445 -24.18 3.97 -5.39
CA ALA A 445 -25.08 3.33 -4.42
C ALA A 445 -25.88 4.33 -3.57
N ARG A 446 -25.33 5.54 -3.33
CA ARG A 446 -25.99 6.60 -2.54
C ARG A 446 -26.49 7.77 -3.37
N THR A 447 -26.40 7.70 -4.71
CA THR A 447 -26.79 8.79 -5.63
C THR A 447 -26.08 10.12 -5.28
N ARG A 448 -24.77 10.05 -5.03
CA ARG A 448 -23.93 11.20 -4.67
C ARG A 448 -22.89 11.49 -5.77
N GLU A 449 -23.25 12.40 -6.67
CA GLU A 449 -22.47 12.72 -7.89
C GLU A 449 -21.01 13.15 -7.62
N LEU A 450 -20.76 13.84 -6.50
CA LEU A 450 -19.40 14.27 -6.13
C LEU A 450 -18.45 13.08 -6.00
N TYR A 451 -18.88 12.00 -5.34
CA TYR A 451 -18.06 10.81 -5.14
C TYR A 451 -17.89 10.00 -6.43
N VAL A 452 -18.93 9.95 -7.28
CA VAL A 452 -18.83 9.38 -8.65
C VAL A 452 -17.77 10.13 -9.45
N THR A 453 -17.85 11.46 -9.45
CA THR A 453 -16.91 12.32 -10.19
C THR A 453 -15.48 12.15 -9.67
N ALA A 454 -15.27 12.20 -8.35
CA ALA A 454 -13.96 12.00 -7.74
C ALA A 454 -13.41 10.60 -8.04
N GLY A 455 -14.23 9.56 -7.84
CA GLY A 455 -13.85 8.16 -8.04
C GLY A 455 -13.40 7.88 -9.48
N ARG A 456 -14.19 8.30 -10.47
CA ARG A 456 -13.85 8.13 -11.89
C ARG A 456 -12.58 8.89 -12.26
N ASN A 457 -12.39 10.13 -11.77
CA ASN A 457 -11.18 10.90 -12.04
C ASN A 457 -9.92 10.23 -11.48
N LEU A 458 -9.99 9.64 -10.28
CA LEU A 458 -8.86 8.91 -9.68
C LEU A 458 -8.50 7.68 -10.53
N VAL A 459 -9.49 6.86 -10.90
CA VAL A 459 -9.24 5.68 -11.73
C VAL A 459 -8.69 6.08 -13.09
N THR A 460 -9.29 7.03 -13.80
CA THR A 460 -8.78 7.43 -15.12
C THR A 460 -7.40 8.06 -15.05
N SER A 461 -7.08 8.82 -13.99
CA SER A 461 -5.76 9.41 -13.79
C SER A 461 -4.69 8.35 -13.55
N ALA A 462 -4.98 7.31 -12.77
CA ALA A 462 -4.08 6.19 -12.55
C ALA A 462 -3.87 5.35 -13.81
N LEU A 463 -4.95 5.00 -14.52
CA LEU A 463 -4.86 4.22 -15.77
C LEU A 463 -4.13 4.96 -16.89
N ALA A 464 -4.21 6.29 -16.94
CA ALA A 464 -3.46 7.11 -17.89
C ALA A 464 -1.94 7.06 -17.70
N ARG A 465 -1.44 6.52 -16.57
CA ARG A 465 -0.02 6.31 -16.29
C ARG A 465 0.49 4.95 -16.76
N ALA A 466 -0.39 4.11 -17.29
CA ALA A 466 -0.02 2.79 -17.77
C ALA A 466 0.81 2.89 -19.06
N ASP A 467 1.79 1.99 -19.21
CA ASP A 467 2.54 1.85 -20.46
C ASP A 467 1.73 1.13 -21.56
N ARG A 468 2.37 0.85 -22.70
CA ARG A 468 1.74 0.15 -23.84
C ARG A 468 1.26 -1.28 -23.53
N TYR A 469 1.67 -1.87 -22.42
CA TYR A 469 1.28 -3.20 -21.95
C TYR A 469 0.52 -3.14 -20.61
N ALA A 470 0.00 -1.96 -20.29
CA ALA A 470 -0.79 -1.69 -19.10
C ALA A 470 -0.01 -1.84 -17.76
N LEU A 471 1.33 -1.76 -17.77
CA LEU A 471 2.09 -1.64 -16.52
C LEU A 471 1.95 -0.22 -15.98
N ILE A 472 1.46 -0.09 -14.75
CA ILE A 472 1.29 1.20 -14.07
C ILE A 472 2.46 1.38 -13.09
N PRO A 473 3.12 2.54 -12.98
CA PRO A 473 4.06 2.81 -11.89
C PRO A 473 3.40 2.56 -10.52
N ALA A 474 4.12 1.94 -9.57
CA ALA A 474 3.56 1.70 -8.24
C ALA A 474 3.27 3.01 -7.49
N ALA A 475 4.16 3.99 -7.63
CA ALA A 475 4.01 5.30 -7.04
C ALA A 475 4.51 6.41 -7.98
N LEU A 476 4.04 7.64 -7.73
CA LEU A 476 4.60 8.86 -8.28
C LEU A 476 5.15 9.71 -7.13
N THR A 477 6.27 10.39 -7.37
CA THR A 477 6.81 11.39 -6.46
C THR A 477 6.70 12.76 -7.08
N VAL A 478 6.14 13.70 -6.32
CA VAL A 478 6.03 15.11 -6.70
C VAL A 478 7.39 15.79 -6.51
N ARG A 479 7.94 16.36 -7.58
CA ARG A 479 9.16 17.18 -7.59
C ARG A 479 8.88 18.52 -8.26
N GLY A 480 8.62 19.56 -7.48
CA GLY A 480 8.04 20.80 -8.01
C GLY A 480 6.68 20.52 -8.65
N ASP A 481 6.52 20.89 -9.92
CA ASP A 481 5.30 20.61 -10.69
C ASP A 481 5.34 19.25 -11.42
N ASP A 482 6.49 18.57 -11.43
CA ASP A 482 6.67 17.31 -12.14
C ASP A 482 6.27 16.10 -11.30
N LEU A 483 5.72 15.08 -11.98
CA LEU A 483 5.45 13.77 -11.42
C LEU A 483 6.50 12.77 -11.92
N VAL A 484 7.35 12.29 -11.01
CA VAL A 484 8.36 11.28 -11.31
C VAL A 484 7.84 9.89 -10.94
N ALA A 485 7.78 9.00 -11.91
CA ALA A 485 7.34 7.62 -11.70
C ALA A 485 8.39 6.78 -10.97
N SER A 486 7.94 5.89 -10.08
CA SER A 486 8.78 4.86 -9.48
C SER A 486 9.26 3.84 -10.51
N GLN A 487 10.39 3.19 -10.26
CA GLN A 487 10.88 2.07 -11.11
C GLN A 487 10.11 0.76 -10.90
N THR A 488 9.38 0.67 -9.79
CA THR A 488 8.46 -0.44 -9.51
C THR A 488 7.13 -0.20 -10.23
N SER A 489 6.51 -1.28 -10.69
CA SER A 489 5.24 -1.24 -11.40
C SER A 489 4.21 -2.16 -10.77
N VAL A 490 2.95 -1.73 -10.78
CA VAL A 490 1.77 -2.55 -10.57
C VAL A 490 1.49 -3.31 -11.87
N MET A 491 1.31 -4.62 -11.75
CA MET A 491 1.02 -5.47 -12.89
C MET A 491 -0.46 -5.33 -13.30
N PRO A 492 -0.79 -5.36 -14.60
CA PRO A 492 -2.18 -5.25 -15.02
C PRO A 492 -3.05 -6.40 -14.50
N GLU A 493 -2.50 -7.60 -14.34
CA GLU A 493 -3.23 -8.75 -13.78
C GLU A 493 -3.67 -8.57 -12.32
N SER A 494 -3.03 -7.69 -11.52
CA SER A 494 -3.53 -7.34 -10.18
C SER A 494 -4.58 -6.24 -10.20
N VAL A 495 -4.61 -5.40 -11.25
CA VAL A 495 -5.56 -4.30 -11.40
C VAL A 495 -6.85 -4.77 -12.09
N TYR A 496 -6.74 -5.66 -13.05
CA TYR A 496 -7.83 -6.20 -13.85
C TYR A 496 -9.05 -6.66 -13.02
N PRO A 497 -8.90 -7.49 -11.96
CA PRO A 497 -10.06 -7.91 -11.15
C PRO A 497 -10.68 -6.80 -10.30
N ILE A 498 -10.02 -5.64 -10.17
CA ILE A 498 -10.52 -4.49 -9.38
C ILE A 498 -11.38 -3.58 -10.27
N ILE A 499 -10.91 -3.30 -11.49
CA ILE A 499 -11.54 -2.31 -12.38
C ILE A 499 -12.42 -2.92 -13.48
N ALA A 500 -12.15 -4.15 -13.90
CA ALA A 500 -12.83 -4.77 -15.03
C ALA A 500 -13.97 -5.68 -14.56
N ALA A 501 -15.15 -5.48 -15.12
CA ALA A 501 -16.33 -6.27 -14.80
C ALA A 501 -16.39 -7.63 -15.52
N SER A 502 -15.29 -8.14 -16.09
CA SER A 502 -15.31 -9.37 -16.90
C SER A 502 -15.93 -10.53 -16.11
N ALA A 503 -17.08 -10.99 -16.59
CA ALA A 503 -17.80 -12.13 -16.01
C ALA A 503 -17.01 -13.44 -16.11
N ALA A 504 -16.01 -13.48 -16.99
CA ALA A 504 -15.13 -14.61 -17.17
C ALA A 504 -13.99 -14.67 -16.14
N TYR A 505 -13.66 -13.58 -15.45
CA TYR A 505 -12.65 -13.69 -14.38
C TYR A 505 -13.20 -14.53 -13.21
N PRO A 506 -12.47 -15.52 -12.66
CA PRO A 506 -12.96 -16.39 -11.60
C PRO A 506 -13.43 -15.58 -10.38
N ARG A 507 -14.64 -15.86 -9.92
CA ARG A 507 -15.26 -15.20 -8.76
C ARG A 507 -15.83 -16.21 -7.79
N LEU A 508 -15.86 -15.81 -6.52
CA LEU A 508 -16.59 -16.51 -5.48
C LEU A 508 -17.98 -15.88 -5.37
N HIS A 509 -19.01 -16.65 -5.68
CA HIS A 509 -20.39 -16.28 -5.43
C HIS A 509 -20.75 -16.76 -4.03
N SER A 510 -20.88 -15.81 -3.09
CA SER A 510 -21.26 -16.13 -1.72
C SER A 510 -22.73 -16.50 -1.63
N PHE A 511 -23.04 -17.48 -0.80
CA PHE A 511 -24.40 -17.74 -0.31
C PHE A 511 -24.43 -17.86 1.22
N TYR A 512 -23.55 -17.06 1.84
CA TYR A 512 -23.43 -16.89 3.27
C TYR A 512 -24.77 -16.60 3.96
N ASP A 513 -25.62 -15.76 3.36
CA ASP A 513 -26.94 -15.40 3.88
C ASP A 513 -27.89 -16.60 4.05
N ARG A 514 -27.61 -17.71 3.37
CA ARG A 514 -28.48 -18.89 3.34
C ARG A 514 -27.90 -20.10 4.05
N ASN A 515 -26.57 -20.25 4.04
CA ASN A 515 -25.89 -21.44 4.54
C ASN A 515 -24.70 -21.13 5.47
N GLY A 516 -24.49 -19.86 5.82
CA GLY A 516 -23.45 -19.42 6.76
C GLY A 516 -22.03 -19.44 6.19
N ALA A 517 -21.04 -19.20 7.06
CA ALA A 517 -19.62 -19.15 6.71
C ALA A 517 -19.15 -20.44 6.01
N GLY A 518 -18.25 -20.30 5.04
CA GLY A 518 -17.73 -21.44 4.26
C GLY A 518 -18.53 -21.79 3.01
N SER A 519 -19.58 -21.01 2.69
CA SER A 519 -20.58 -21.32 1.67
C SER A 519 -20.43 -20.44 0.43
N TRP A 520 -19.88 -21.01 -0.64
CA TRP A 520 -19.59 -20.25 -1.88
C TRP A 520 -19.51 -21.14 -3.11
N VAL A 521 -19.62 -20.51 -4.29
CA VAL A 521 -19.38 -21.12 -5.59
C VAL A 521 -18.25 -20.40 -6.31
N LEU A 522 -17.19 -21.10 -6.69
CA LEU A 522 -16.19 -20.60 -7.63
C LEU A 522 -16.70 -20.83 -9.06
N SER A 523 -16.73 -19.76 -9.85
CA SER A 523 -17.18 -19.81 -11.24
C SER A 523 -16.46 -18.79 -12.11
N VAL A 524 -16.30 -19.13 -13.40
CA VAL A 524 -15.90 -18.23 -14.51
C VAL A 524 -17.08 -17.88 -15.40
N VAL A 525 -18.29 -18.21 -14.96
CA VAL A 525 -19.54 -17.90 -15.66
C VAL A 525 -20.55 -17.34 -14.65
N PRO A 526 -21.46 -16.43 -15.08
CA PRO A 526 -22.49 -15.90 -14.20
C PRO A 526 -23.40 -16.99 -13.61
N ILE A 527 -23.70 -16.85 -12.33
CA ILE A 527 -24.78 -17.57 -11.65
C ILE A 527 -25.96 -16.60 -11.51
N ASN A 528 -26.86 -16.61 -12.48
CA ASN A 528 -27.92 -15.59 -12.60
C ASN A 528 -29.07 -15.81 -11.61
N THR A 529 -29.29 -17.05 -11.18
CA THR A 529 -30.34 -17.38 -10.23
C THR A 529 -29.85 -18.41 -9.26
N MET A 530 -30.11 -18.16 -7.99
CA MET A 530 -29.84 -19.08 -6.88
C MET A 530 -31.10 -19.13 -6.03
N ARG A 531 -31.76 -20.28 -5.99
CA ARG A 531 -32.91 -20.58 -5.13
C ARG A 531 -32.51 -21.72 -4.23
N MET A 532 -32.66 -21.54 -2.92
CA MET A 532 -32.29 -22.54 -1.93
C MET A 532 -33.41 -22.59 -0.92
N ASP A 533 -34.02 -23.75 -0.76
CA ASP A 533 -34.94 -24.06 0.32
C ASP A 533 -34.52 -25.38 0.98
N ALA A 534 -35.36 -25.87 1.90
CA ALA A 534 -35.07 -27.07 2.66
C ALA A 534 -35.07 -28.36 1.82
N THR A 535 -35.65 -28.34 0.62
CA THR A 535 -35.87 -29.52 -0.23
C THR A 535 -35.08 -29.47 -1.54
N GLU A 536 -34.82 -28.27 -2.06
CA GLU A 536 -34.17 -28.07 -3.34
C GLU A 536 -33.24 -26.86 -3.33
N TRP A 537 -32.03 -27.06 -3.85
CA TRP A 537 -31.15 -25.96 -4.27
C TRP A 537 -31.06 -25.95 -5.79
N ARG A 538 -31.40 -24.82 -6.41
CA ARG A 538 -31.37 -24.60 -7.85
C ARG A 538 -30.48 -23.42 -8.22
N PHE A 539 -29.52 -23.68 -9.10
CA PHE A 539 -28.61 -22.68 -9.65
C PHE A 539 -28.78 -22.63 -11.17
N VAL A 540 -28.86 -21.43 -11.74
CA VAL A 540 -28.93 -21.22 -13.19
C VAL A 540 -27.62 -20.60 -13.66
N VAL A 541 -26.93 -21.32 -14.54
CA VAL A 541 -25.66 -20.88 -15.14
C VAL A 541 -25.85 -20.57 -16.62
N GLU A 542 -25.24 -19.48 -17.08
CA GLU A 542 -25.21 -19.07 -18.49
C GLU A 542 -23.77 -19.03 -18.99
N TYR A 543 -23.53 -19.66 -20.14
CA TYR A 543 -22.18 -19.89 -20.65
C TYR A 543 -22.16 -19.97 -22.19
N PRO A 544 -21.02 -19.68 -22.84
CA PRO A 544 -20.84 -19.90 -24.27
C PRO A 544 -20.80 -21.39 -24.59
N ARG A 545 -21.26 -21.73 -25.80
CA ARG A 545 -21.30 -23.12 -26.28
C ARG A 545 -19.91 -23.72 -26.39
N LEU A 546 -19.81 -25.01 -26.10
CA LEU A 546 -18.63 -25.84 -26.38
C LEU A 546 -17.32 -25.35 -25.76
N ARG A 547 -17.39 -24.64 -24.62
CA ARG A 547 -16.21 -24.28 -23.82
C ARG A 547 -16.18 -25.06 -22.52
N THR A 548 -15.02 -25.62 -22.20
CA THR A 548 -14.83 -26.30 -20.91
C THR A 548 -14.57 -25.28 -19.80
N PHE A 549 -15.29 -25.45 -18.70
CA PHE A 549 -15.04 -24.75 -17.44
C PHE A 549 -15.42 -25.64 -16.25
N TYR A 550 -15.01 -25.23 -15.06
CA TYR A 550 -15.23 -25.96 -13.84
C TYR A 550 -15.92 -25.07 -12.81
N LEU A 551 -16.80 -25.69 -12.02
CA LEU A 551 -17.44 -25.08 -10.87
C LEU A 551 -17.01 -25.82 -9.61
N VAL A 552 -16.80 -25.05 -8.53
CA VAL A 552 -16.56 -25.60 -7.20
C VAL A 552 -17.57 -24.99 -6.25
N PHE A 553 -18.39 -25.83 -5.63
CA PHE A 553 -19.29 -25.44 -4.56
C PHE A 553 -18.69 -25.91 -3.24
N ALA A 554 -18.58 -25.01 -2.27
CA ALA A 554 -18.18 -25.34 -0.91
C ALA A 554 -19.36 -25.13 0.05
N GLY A 555 -19.39 -25.94 1.12
CA GLY A 555 -20.44 -25.87 2.14
C GLY A 555 -21.73 -26.58 1.76
N VAL A 556 -21.72 -27.43 0.72
CA VAL A 556 -22.92 -28.15 0.26
C VAL A 556 -23.24 -29.29 1.26
N PRO A 557 -24.43 -29.33 1.89
CA PRO A 557 -24.83 -30.45 2.74
C PRO A 557 -24.96 -31.74 1.93
N ALA A 558 -25.00 -32.89 2.60
CA ALA A 558 -25.33 -34.14 1.93
C ALA A 558 -26.74 -34.03 1.31
N PHE A 559 -26.86 -34.52 0.07
CA PHE A 559 -28.08 -34.47 -0.73
C PHE A 559 -28.36 -35.83 -1.37
N ASP A 560 -29.62 -36.13 -1.64
CA ASP A 560 -30.09 -37.42 -2.16
C ASP A 560 -29.70 -37.63 -3.62
N ARG A 561 -29.98 -36.62 -4.46
CA ARG A 561 -29.64 -36.66 -5.88
C ARG A 561 -29.35 -35.27 -6.43
N MET A 562 -28.62 -35.24 -7.54
CA MET A 562 -28.32 -34.03 -8.28
C MET A 562 -28.79 -34.20 -9.72
N GLU A 563 -29.49 -33.19 -10.23
CA GLU A 563 -29.80 -33.05 -11.64
C GLU A 563 -28.83 -32.07 -12.28
N LEU A 564 -28.24 -32.52 -13.39
CA LEU A 564 -27.30 -31.76 -14.19
C LEU A 564 -27.59 -32.08 -15.65
N PHE A 565 -27.64 -31.06 -16.51
CA PHE A 565 -28.01 -31.24 -17.93
C PHE A 565 -29.40 -31.90 -18.14
N GLY A 566 -30.34 -31.70 -17.21
CA GLY A 566 -31.69 -32.29 -17.27
C GLY A 566 -31.74 -33.81 -17.00
N LEU A 567 -30.67 -34.37 -16.44
CA LEU A 567 -30.56 -35.79 -16.09
C LEU A 567 -30.09 -35.92 -14.64
N THR A 568 -30.45 -37.02 -13.98
CA THR A 568 -29.85 -37.38 -12.68
C THR A 568 -28.40 -37.84 -12.88
N TRP A 569 -27.45 -37.15 -12.23
CA TRP A 569 -26.01 -37.44 -12.36
C TRP A 569 -25.46 -38.17 -11.14
N ARG A 570 -24.82 -39.32 -11.41
CA ARG A 570 -24.10 -40.09 -10.38
C ARG A 570 -22.85 -39.35 -9.92
N ASN A 571 -22.42 -39.65 -8.71
CA ASN A 571 -21.16 -39.15 -8.17
C ASN A 571 -20.00 -39.94 -8.80
N ALA A 572 -19.01 -39.27 -9.39
CA ALA A 572 -17.88 -39.91 -10.06
C ALA A 572 -16.56 -39.22 -9.66
N PRO A 573 -15.68 -39.84 -8.85
CA PRO A 573 -14.40 -39.24 -8.46
C PRO A 573 -13.46 -38.95 -9.63
N ASP A 574 -13.60 -39.67 -10.74
CA ASP A 574 -12.83 -39.52 -11.97
C ASP A 574 -13.50 -38.55 -12.98
N PHE A 575 -14.43 -37.69 -12.52
CA PHE A 575 -15.26 -36.85 -13.39
C PHE A 575 -14.47 -35.98 -14.38
N GLU A 576 -13.25 -35.58 -14.03
CA GLU A 576 -12.42 -34.70 -14.87
C GLU A 576 -11.94 -35.37 -16.17
N ILE A 577 -11.92 -36.71 -16.24
CA ILE A 577 -11.52 -37.48 -17.43
C ILE A 577 -12.61 -37.40 -18.50
N TYR A 578 -13.87 -37.31 -18.11
CA TYR A 578 -15.01 -37.22 -19.04
C TYR A 578 -15.16 -35.81 -19.60
N SER A 579 -15.97 -35.64 -20.65
CA SER A 579 -16.26 -34.30 -21.20
C SER A 579 -17.02 -33.42 -20.21
N LYS A 580 -17.91 -34.02 -19.42
CA LYS A 580 -18.69 -33.38 -18.37
C LYS A 580 -18.95 -34.37 -17.24
N GLY A 581 -19.10 -33.88 -16.02
CA GLY A 581 -19.35 -34.73 -14.85
C GLY A 581 -19.28 -33.99 -13.54
N ARG A 582 -19.50 -34.72 -12.44
CA ARG A 582 -19.47 -34.15 -11.09
C ARG A 582 -18.87 -35.11 -10.06
N HIS A 583 -18.22 -34.54 -9.06
CA HIS A 583 -17.81 -35.24 -7.86
C HIS A 583 -18.30 -34.48 -6.62
N TYR A 584 -18.88 -35.18 -5.65
CA TYR A 584 -19.19 -34.66 -4.34
C TYR A 584 -18.37 -35.43 -3.29
N ASP A 585 -17.62 -34.68 -2.49
CA ASP A 585 -16.86 -35.18 -1.37
C ASP A 585 -17.57 -34.80 -0.05
N PRO A 586 -18.20 -35.78 0.65
CA PRO A 586 -18.92 -35.51 1.89
C PRO A 586 -18.00 -35.12 3.05
N SER A 587 -16.71 -35.50 3.02
CA SER A 587 -15.76 -35.18 4.09
C SER A 587 -15.41 -33.69 4.11
N THR A 588 -15.41 -33.08 2.92
CA THR A 588 -15.07 -31.67 2.74
C THR A 588 -16.27 -30.79 2.39
N ARG A 589 -17.46 -31.40 2.24
CA ARG A 589 -18.71 -30.75 1.80
C ARG A 589 -18.52 -29.94 0.52
N ALA A 590 -17.74 -30.50 -0.41
CA ALA A 590 -17.37 -29.86 -1.65
C ALA A 590 -17.96 -30.61 -2.85
N LEU A 591 -18.63 -29.87 -3.74
CA LEU A 591 -19.16 -30.37 -5.01
C LEU A 591 -18.38 -29.73 -6.15
N TYR A 592 -17.77 -30.58 -6.97
CA TYR A 592 -16.98 -30.25 -8.14
C TYR A 592 -17.77 -30.61 -9.39
N ILE A 593 -17.78 -29.73 -10.39
CA ILE A 593 -18.49 -29.97 -11.65
C ILE A 593 -17.60 -29.56 -12.80
N LYS A 594 -17.46 -30.45 -13.79
CA LYS A 594 -16.89 -30.14 -15.11
C LYS A 594 -18.03 -29.92 -16.10
N TYR A 595 -18.01 -28.75 -16.73
CA TYR A 595 -18.97 -28.35 -17.74
C TYR A 595 -18.36 -28.40 -19.14
N TYR A 596 -19.11 -29.01 -20.06
CA TYR A 596 -18.91 -28.92 -21.52
C TYR A 596 -20.24 -29.28 -22.19
N ASP A 597 -20.92 -28.32 -22.80
CA ASP A 597 -22.24 -28.53 -23.41
C ASP A 597 -22.44 -27.58 -24.60
N ASP A 598 -23.32 -27.95 -25.53
CA ASP A 598 -23.70 -27.12 -26.69
C ASP A 598 -24.89 -26.18 -26.39
N SER A 599 -25.44 -26.25 -25.16
CA SER A 599 -26.40 -25.25 -24.70
C SER A 599 -25.69 -23.98 -24.21
N THR A 600 -26.46 -22.92 -24.00
CA THR A 600 -25.95 -21.65 -23.44
C THR A 600 -26.46 -21.37 -22.03
N ARG A 601 -27.32 -22.25 -21.51
CA ARG A 601 -27.97 -22.11 -20.21
C ARG A 601 -28.41 -23.46 -19.69
N ARG A 602 -28.09 -23.76 -18.42
CA ARG A 602 -28.55 -24.97 -17.72
C ARG A 602 -28.81 -24.72 -16.24
N ASP A 603 -29.64 -25.58 -15.70
CA ASP A 603 -29.89 -25.69 -14.28
C ASP A 603 -28.95 -26.72 -13.65
N ILE A 604 -28.50 -26.41 -12.44
CA ILE A 604 -27.91 -27.34 -11.48
C ILE A 604 -28.91 -27.46 -10.35
N VAL A 605 -29.41 -28.66 -10.09
CA VAL A 605 -30.42 -28.89 -9.05
C VAL A 605 -29.91 -29.94 -8.06
N LEU A 606 -29.96 -29.63 -6.78
CA LEU A 606 -29.67 -30.55 -5.67
C LEU A 606 -30.97 -30.81 -4.92
N HIS A 607 -31.29 -32.07 -4.68
CA HIS A 607 -32.46 -32.50 -3.93
C HIS A 607 -32.04 -33.09 -2.59
N PHE A 608 -32.63 -32.61 -1.50
CA PHE A 608 -32.27 -32.95 -0.11
C PHE A 608 -33.34 -33.79 0.59
#